data_AF-A0A815N1J6-F1
#
_entry.id   AF-A0A815N1J6-F1
#
_cell.length_a   1.000
_cell.length_b   1.000
_cell.length_c   1.000
_cell.angle_alpha   90.00
_cell.angle_beta   90.00
_cell.angle_gamma   90.00
#
_symmetry.space_group_name_H-M   'P 1'
#
loop_
_entity.id
_entity.type
_entity.pdbx_description
1 polymer ?
#
loop_
_entity_poly.entity_id
_entity_poly.type
_entity_poly.pdbx_seq_one_letter_code
_entity_poly.pdbx_strand_id
1 'polypeptide(L)'
;MMKLYFQTGEILKQLTLTSSSLPILLLSLRSDGLFLAYISSRTITVVDIIIGTNVFTTTCLSDEQFFNKLFYSSQMLIIGLINGSCDVWNLRICEKIMH
;
A
#
# COMPACT_ATOMS: atom_id res chain seq x y z
N MET A 1 11.19 -29.42 -14.18
CA MET A 1 11.66 -28.22 -14.92
C MET A 1 11.33 -27.00 -14.06
N MET A 2 12.34 -26.36 -13.48
CA MET A 2 12.17 -25.21 -12.57
C MET A 2 12.07 -23.93 -13.40
N LYS A 3 10.93 -23.23 -13.36
CA LYS A 3 10.78 -21.92 -14.00
C LYS A 3 11.57 -20.90 -13.19
N LEU A 4 12.62 -20.34 -13.79
CA LEU A 4 13.25 -19.10 -13.31
C LEU A 4 12.29 -17.95 -13.63
N TYR A 5 11.81 -17.24 -12.60
CA TYR A 5 10.79 -16.20 -12.72
C TYR A 5 11.34 -14.80 -13.08
N PHE A 6 12.67 -14.64 -13.16
CA PHE A 6 13.30 -13.36 -13.51
C PHE A 6 14.37 -13.58 -14.58
N GLN A 7 14.17 -13.00 -15.76
CA GLN A 7 15.15 -13.06 -16.87
C GLN A 7 16.23 -11.99 -16.74
N THR A 8 15.90 -10.81 -16.21
CA THR A 8 16.83 -9.69 -16.00
C THR A 8 16.52 -8.98 -14.68
N GLY A 9 17.52 -8.33 -14.09
CA GLY A 9 17.36 -7.43 -12.93
C GLY A 9 16.98 -6.00 -13.34
N GLU A 10 16.41 -5.83 -14.52
CA GLU A 10 16.08 -4.51 -15.06
C GLU A 10 14.82 -3.95 -14.41
N ILE A 11 14.84 -2.65 -14.13
CA ILE A 11 13.68 -1.94 -13.60
C ILE A 11 12.68 -1.75 -14.75
N LEU A 12 11.55 -2.45 -14.69
CA LEU A 12 10.49 -2.36 -15.70
C LEU A 12 9.67 -1.07 -15.58
N LYS A 13 9.46 -0.58 -14.36
CA LYS A 13 8.70 0.63 -14.09
C LYS A 13 9.15 1.26 -12.78
N GLN A 14 9.42 2.55 -12.80
CA GLN A 14 9.64 3.36 -11.60
C GLN A 14 8.42 4.26 -11.37
N LEU A 15 7.79 4.11 -10.22
CA LEU A 15 6.68 4.96 -9.81
C LEU A 15 7.23 6.10 -8.94
N THR A 16 7.35 7.28 -9.53
CA THR A 16 7.82 8.47 -8.81
C THR A 16 6.63 9.16 -8.16
N LEU A 17 6.55 9.07 -6.84
CA LEU A 17 5.45 9.62 -6.05
C LEU A 17 5.69 11.13 -5.90
N THR A 18 4.96 11.94 -6.66
CA THR A 18 5.14 13.40 -6.68
C THR A 18 4.69 14.11 -5.39
N SER A 19 3.90 13.43 -4.55
CA SER A 19 3.21 14.08 -3.43
C SER A 19 3.90 13.91 -2.07
N SER A 20 4.99 13.15 -1.95
CA SER A 20 5.63 12.90 -0.65
C SER A 20 7.14 12.69 -0.79
N SER A 21 7.93 13.55 -0.15
CA SER A 21 9.39 13.38 0.00
C SER A 21 9.76 12.36 1.07
N LEU A 22 8.76 11.76 1.74
CA LEU A 22 8.95 10.85 2.85
C LEU A 22 9.22 9.42 2.34
N PRO A 23 10.07 8.64 3.02
CA PRO A 23 10.37 7.28 2.62
C PRO A 23 9.11 6.39 2.68
N ILE A 24 9.05 5.43 1.76
CA ILE A 24 8.08 4.34 1.83
C ILE A 24 8.53 3.38 2.93
N LEU A 25 7.67 3.16 3.92
CA LEU A 25 7.94 2.32 5.08
C LEU A 25 7.46 0.88 4.86
N LEU A 26 6.29 0.73 4.23
CA LEU A 26 5.66 -0.55 3.95
C LEU A 26 5.00 -0.50 2.57
N LEU A 27 4.97 -1.64 1.89
CA LEU A 27 4.29 -1.81 0.61
C LEU A 27 3.58 -3.15 0.54
N SER A 28 2.50 -3.21 -0.23
CA SER A 28 1.72 -4.41 -0.47
C SER A 28 1.14 -4.38 -1.88
N LEU A 29 1.42 -5.42 -2.67
CA LEU A 29 0.87 -5.58 -4.00
C LEU A 29 -0.49 -6.30 -3.88
N ARG A 30 -1.51 -5.79 -4.57
CA ARG A 30 -2.75 -6.55 -4.71
C ARG A 30 -2.48 -7.83 -5.51
N SER A 31 -3.20 -8.89 -5.19
CA SER A 31 -3.00 -10.21 -5.81
C SER A 31 -3.09 -10.24 -7.34
N ASP A 32 -3.75 -9.27 -7.97
CA ASP A 32 -3.83 -9.16 -9.44
C ASP A 32 -2.66 -8.37 -10.06
N GLY A 33 -1.77 -7.81 -9.25
CA GLY A 33 -0.60 -7.05 -9.70
C GLY A 33 -0.92 -5.70 -10.33
N LEU A 34 -2.19 -5.24 -10.27
CA LEU A 34 -2.60 -3.98 -10.90
C LEU A 34 -2.51 -2.79 -9.94
N PHE A 35 -2.54 -3.04 -8.64
CA PHE A 35 -2.51 -1.97 -7.64
C PHE A 35 -1.43 -2.22 -6.59
N LEU A 36 -0.74 -1.13 -6.22
CA LEU A 36 0.24 -1.09 -5.14
C LEU A 36 -0.31 -0.23 -4.02
N ALA A 37 -0.44 -0.78 -2.83
CA ALA A 37 -0.64 0.00 -1.62
C ALA A 37 0.71 0.25 -0.97
N TYR A 38 0.94 1.46 -0.46
CA TYR A 38 2.13 1.77 0.31
C TYR A 38 1.81 2.75 1.44
N ILE A 39 2.66 2.74 2.47
CA ILE A 39 2.61 3.69 3.58
C ILE A 39 3.87 4.55 3.53
N SER A 40 3.68 5.86 3.54
CA SER A 40 4.75 6.85 3.73
C SER A 40 4.42 7.74 4.92
N SER A 41 5.23 7.69 5.97
CA SER A 41 4.91 8.31 7.26
C SER A 41 3.49 7.91 7.70
N ARG A 42 2.55 8.86 7.77
CA ARG A 42 1.16 8.65 8.22
C ARG A 42 0.15 8.51 7.09
N THR A 43 0.61 8.54 5.85
CA THR A 43 -0.25 8.49 4.68
C THR A 43 -0.20 7.11 4.06
N ILE A 44 -1.38 6.58 3.78
CA ILE A 44 -1.57 5.41 2.95
C ILE A 44 -1.96 5.88 1.57
N THR A 45 -1.34 5.30 0.56
CA THR A 45 -1.70 5.55 -0.83
C THR A 45 -1.86 4.23 -1.55
N VAL A 46 -2.86 4.15 -2.42
CA VAL A 46 -3.02 3.09 -3.41
C VAL A 46 -2.80 3.69 -4.79
N VAL A 47 -1.95 3.05 -5.57
CA VAL A 47 -1.55 3.47 -6.91
C VAL A 47 -2.01 2.41 -7.90
N ASP A 48 -2.61 2.86 -9.00
CA ASP A 48 -2.77 2.02 -10.19
C ASP A 48 -1.40 1.90 -10.88
N ILE A 49 -0.86 0.69 -10.93
CA ILE A 49 0.48 0.45 -11.47
C ILE A 49 0.52 0.68 -12.97
N ILE A 50 -0.56 0.43 -13.70
CA ILE A 50 -0.59 0.57 -15.16
C ILE A 50 -0.59 2.04 -15.54
N ILE A 51 -1.46 2.83 -14.91
CA ILE A 51 -1.62 4.26 -15.19
C ILE A 51 -0.52 5.08 -14.49
N GLY A 52 -0.03 4.61 -13.34
CA GLY A 52 0.95 5.32 -12.51
C GLY A 52 0.34 6.45 -11.69
N THR A 53 -0.96 6.39 -11.40
CA THR A 53 -1.69 7.43 -10.67
C THR A 53 -2.20 6.94 -9.33
N ASN A 54 -2.25 7.85 -8.35
CA ASN A 54 -2.85 7.57 -7.05
C ASN A 54 -4.38 7.48 -7.23
N VAL A 55 -4.97 6.36 -6.82
CA VAL A 55 -6.43 6.13 -6.87
C VAL A 55 -7.09 6.30 -5.51
N PHE A 56 -6.30 6.21 -4.44
CA PHE A 56 -6.76 6.42 -3.08
C PHE A 56 -5.61 6.95 -2.24
N THR A 57 -5.88 7.97 -1.43
CA THR A 57 -4.94 8.51 -0.46
C THR A 57 -5.71 8.84 0.80
N THR A 58 -5.23 8.36 1.95
CA THR A 58 -5.81 8.71 3.24
C THR A 58 -4.70 8.89 4.27
N THR A 59 -4.92 9.83 5.19
CA THR A 59 -4.04 10.02 6.34
C THR A 59 -4.56 9.14 7.46
N CYS A 60 -3.80 8.11 7.81
CA CYS A 60 -4.29 7.04 8.66
C CYS A 60 -4.50 7.53 10.10
N LEU A 61 -3.52 8.22 10.73
CA LEU A 61 -3.44 8.17 12.21
C LEU A 61 -2.74 9.36 12.90
N SER A 62 -3.06 9.49 14.19
CA SER A 62 -2.52 10.41 15.19
C SER A 62 -1.02 10.19 15.46
N ASP A 63 -0.35 11.18 16.05
CA ASP A 63 1.13 11.33 16.14
C ASP A 63 1.91 10.13 16.72
N GLU A 64 1.27 9.15 17.36
CA GLU A 64 1.95 8.09 18.12
C GLU A 64 1.90 6.69 17.49
N GLN A 65 1.24 6.52 16.33
CA GLN A 65 1.04 5.18 15.77
C GLN A 65 2.10 4.79 14.76
N PHE A 66 2.82 3.71 15.08
CA PHE A 66 3.78 3.07 14.20
C PHE A 66 3.17 1.85 13.50
N PHE A 67 3.55 1.67 12.24
CA PHE A 67 3.06 0.58 11.38
C PHE A 67 4.01 -0.61 11.41
N ASN A 68 3.45 -1.82 11.39
CA ASN A 68 4.22 -3.06 11.34
C ASN A 68 3.94 -3.85 10.05
N LYS A 69 2.68 -3.89 9.61
CA LYS A 69 2.27 -4.68 8.44
C LYS A 69 1.26 -3.96 7.58
N LEU A 70 1.35 -4.20 6.27
CA LEU A 70 0.38 -3.76 5.28
C LEU A 70 -0.07 -4.96 4.47
N PHE A 71 -1.38 -5.17 4.38
CA PHE A 71 -1.98 -6.24 3.60
C PHE A 71 -3.07 -5.69 2.70
N TYR A 72 -2.98 -6.01 1.41
CA TYR A 72 -3.94 -5.60 0.41
C TYR A 72 -4.55 -6.82 -0.28
N SER A 73 -5.86 -7.01 -0.10
CA SER A 73 -6.61 -8.03 -0.82
C SER A 73 -7.92 -7.47 -1.37
N SER A 74 -8.13 -7.63 -2.66
CA SER A 74 -9.36 -7.25 -3.36
C SER A 74 -9.74 -5.78 -3.12
N GLN A 75 -10.68 -5.52 -2.21
CA GLN A 75 -11.19 -4.19 -1.86
C GLN A 75 -10.90 -3.82 -0.39
N MET A 76 -10.08 -4.63 0.28
CA MET A 76 -9.76 -4.47 1.69
C MET A 76 -8.28 -4.16 1.83
N LEU A 77 -8.00 -3.13 2.63
CA LEU A 77 -6.65 -2.82 3.07
C LEU A 77 -6.59 -2.96 4.58
N ILE A 78 -5.68 -3.80 5.06
CA ILE A 78 -5.49 -4.06 6.49
C ILE A 78 -4.12 -3.55 6.89
N ILE A 79 -4.09 -2.79 7.99
CA ILE A 79 -2.90 -2.14 8.50
C ILE A 79 -2.71 -2.62 9.93
N GLY A 80 -1.64 -3.39 10.14
CA GLY A 80 -1.25 -3.84 11.46
C GLY A 80 -0.40 -2.79 12.16
N LEU A 81 -0.80 -2.41 13.37
CA LEU A 81 -0.13 -1.42 14.20
C LEU A 81 0.76 -2.12 15.24
N ILE A 82 1.78 -1.40 15.72
CA ILE A 82 2.72 -1.96 16.71
C ILE A 82 2.03 -2.27 18.05
N ASN A 83 1.00 -1.52 18.42
CA ASN A 83 0.22 -1.75 19.64
C ASN A 83 -0.65 -3.02 19.60
N GLY A 84 -0.58 -3.81 18.52
CA GLY A 84 -1.33 -5.04 18.34
C GLY A 84 -2.74 -4.86 17.76
N SER A 85 -3.20 -3.62 17.55
CA SER A 85 -4.47 -3.38 16.85
C SER A 85 -4.28 -3.36 15.33
N CYS A 86 -5.39 -3.36 14.60
CA CYS A 86 -5.37 -3.17 13.15
C CYS A 86 -6.47 -2.23 12.69
N ASP A 87 -6.13 -1.46 11.66
CA ASP A 87 -7.09 -0.66 10.91
C ASP A 87 -7.50 -1.43 9.66
N VAL A 88 -8.80 -1.56 9.43
CA VAL A 88 -9.36 -2.20 8.25
C VAL A 88 -10.07 -1.13 7.42
N TRP A 89 -9.68 -1.02 6.15
CA TRP A 89 -10.24 -0.05 5.22
C TRP A 89 -10.95 -0.76 4.09
N ASN A 90 -12.16 -0.31 3.78
CA ASN A 90 -12.89 -0.72 2.61
C ASN A 90 -12.66 0.28 1.49
N LEU A 91 -11.87 -0.13 0.50
CA LEU A 91 -11.50 0.70 -0.65
C LEU A 91 -12.66 0.89 -1.65
N ARG A 92 -13.71 0.06 -1.60
CA ARG A 92 -14.89 0.26 -2.47
C ARG A 92 -15.67 1.52 -2.06
N ILE A 93 -15.74 1.77 -0.76
CA ILE A 93 -16.48 2.91 -0.19
C ILE A 93 -15.54 3.99 0.37
N CYS A 94 -14.22 3.77 0.32
CA CYS A 94 -13.19 4.68 0.83
C CYS A 94 -13.31 4.99 2.33
N GLU A 95 -13.80 4.04 3.13
CA GLU A 95 -14.03 4.23 4.57
C GLU A 95 -13.29 3.21 5.43
N LYS A 96 -12.89 3.64 6.62
CA LYS A 96 -12.39 2.77 7.68
C LYS A 96 -13.56 2.00 8.28
N ILE A 97 -13.47 0.67 8.28
CA ILE A 97 -14.41 -0.19 9.00
C ILE A 97 -13.99 -0.14 10.48
N MET A 98 -14.72 0.62 11.29
CA MET A 98 -14.60 0.58 12.74
C MET A 98 -15.52 -0.51 13.28
N HIS A 99 -15.01 -1.30 14.21
CA HIS A 99 -15.82 -2.21 15.02
C HIS A 99 -15.65 -1.88 16.50
#